data_AF-A0AAV0UJG7-F1
#
_entry.id   AF-A0AAV0UJG7-F1
#
_cell.length_a   1.000
_cell.length_b   1.000
_cell.length_c   1.000
_cell.angle_alpha   90.00
_cell.angle_beta   90.00
_cell.angle_gamma   90.00
#
_symmetry.space_group_name_H-M   'P 1'
#
loop_
_entity.id
_entity.type
_entity.pdbx_description
1 polymer ?
#
loop_
_entity_poly.entity_id
_entity_poly.type
_entity_poly.pdbx_seq_one_letter_code
_entity_poly.pdbx_strand_id
1 'polypeptide(L)'
;MWNRFTEGLADIVAPEEGIGQEEQDDTDQLWNRLSSVVAPLPVSPDSTEAARNDEDEQDQYICDLERALLQRKKQNEALETKVQELERREGERQLQKQLKEQEVEIAQQKADIERLQAARHDIGTLHMENGEIPLGLNQEQLVQELHQSQAQVDALLARCQAHEKELVSLRSRVKELQTANETLQKEKREIRVRLAEYEQGYVEMLAEMEQMKAVNEKEKATLLVESEAHVSSIDNQRLYDLEARLKTSEADKVVAQQDAERLQRDLDALEGVLHQFQVDNKAQKKHVAAVEAELERATSELQTRQPLSEPNEEAMDDLDRVMEKLAKKTHECEKLREALESTATQYNSERDVLDKRLAAQLVVAYVDSNKKGEVLQLMARIMGFTEDEKRRVGVGYPIQGNGGGGLFSSIIGLVAPGEGASTSVDPSTIEGKNFADIWSEFLLEEASKGQ
;
A
#
# COMPACT_ATOMS: atom_id res chain seq x y z
N MET A 1 0.67 -42.19 -10.85
CA MET A 1 2.13 -42.30 -11.10
C MET A 1 2.84 -41.07 -10.53
N TRP A 2 2.79 -40.88 -9.21
CA TRP A 2 3.33 -39.68 -8.53
C TRP A 2 4.02 -40.03 -7.20
N ASN A 3 4.58 -41.25 -7.06
CA ASN A 3 5.17 -41.73 -5.79
C ASN A 3 6.61 -42.27 -5.92
N ARG A 4 7.46 -41.76 -6.83
CA ARG A 4 8.88 -42.23 -6.92
C ARG A 4 9.94 -41.12 -7.04
N PHE A 5 9.66 -39.90 -6.59
CA PHE A 5 10.65 -38.81 -6.62
C PHE A 5 11.00 -38.21 -5.26
N THR A 6 10.76 -38.94 -4.16
CA THR A 6 11.08 -38.46 -2.79
C THR A 6 12.16 -39.27 -2.08
N GLU A 7 12.88 -40.16 -2.77
CA GLU A 7 13.86 -41.07 -2.13
C GLU A 7 15.34 -40.70 -2.37
N GLY A 8 15.64 -39.49 -2.85
CA GLY A 8 17.00 -39.09 -3.23
C GLY A 8 17.55 -37.81 -2.60
N LEU A 9 16.92 -37.27 -1.55
CA LEU A 9 17.32 -35.96 -0.96
C LEU A 9 17.53 -36.01 0.56
N ALA A 10 17.84 -37.18 1.11
CA ALA A 10 18.00 -37.39 2.55
C ALA A 10 19.46 -37.39 3.06
N ASP A 11 20.42 -36.79 2.33
CA ASP A 11 21.84 -36.85 2.75
C ASP A 11 22.66 -35.58 2.52
N ILE A 12 22.07 -34.40 2.77
CA ILE A 12 22.85 -33.20 3.14
C ILE A 12 22.13 -32.53 4.32
N VAL A 13 22.45 -33.04 5.51
CA VAL A 13 22.14 -32.38 6.79
C VAL A 13 23.09 -31.21 6.97
N ALA A 14 22.56 -29.98 6.94
CA ALA A 14 23.16 -28.81 7.56
C ALA A 14 22.18 -28.30 8.64
N PRO A 15 22.66 -27.82 9.80
CA PRO A 15 21.83 -27.70 10.99
C PRO A 15 20.92 -26.48 10.93
N GLU A 16 19.61 -26.69 11.15
CA GLU A 16 18.73 -25.67 11.71
C GLU A 16 18.80 -25.74 13.23
N GLU A 17 19.22 -24.63 13.87
CA GLU A 17 18.47 -23.93 14.93
C GLU A 17 19.41 -22.95 15.66
N GLY A 18 19.02 -21.68 15.69
CA GLY A 18 19.56 -20.70 16.63
C GLY A 18 19.96 -19.32 16.08
N ILE A 19 19.26 -18.74 15.11
CA ILE A 19 19.42 -17.30 14.80
C ILE A 19 18.04 -16.70 14.52
N GLY A 20 17.44 -16.18 15.58
CA GLY A 20 16.12 -15.57 15.51
C GLY A 20 15.86 -14.78 16.78
N GLN A 21 16.74 -13.81 17.07
CA GLN A 21 16.47 -12.76 18.07
C GLN A 21 17.51 -11.62 18.11
N GLU A 22 18.72 -11.78 17.55
CA GLU A 22 19.75 -10.72 17.64
C GLU A 22 19.70 -9.67 16.50
N GLU A 23 19.19 -9.99 15.30
CA GLU A 23 19.19 -9.02 14.17
C GLU A 23 18.08 -7.95 14.26
N GLN A 24 17.06 -8.17 15.08
CA GLN A 24 15.93 -7.26 15.19
C GLN A 24 16.19 -6.12 16.20
N ASP A 25 17.02 -6.37 17.22
CA ASP A 25 17.42 -5.32 18.18
C ASP A 25 18.44 -4.34 17.57
N ASP A 26 19.30 -4.81 16.66
CA ASP A 26 20.28 -3.94 15.98
C ASP A 26 19.62 -3.02 14.94
N THR A 27 18.55 -3.48 14.29
CA THR A 27 17.82 -2.66 13.31
C THR A 27 17.02 -1.54 14.00
N ASP A 28 16.38 -1.83 15.13
CA ASP A 28 15.63 -0.83 15.91
C ASP A 28 16.57 0.17 16.62
N GLN A 29 17.78 -0.23 17.00
CA GLN A 29 18.79 0.68 17.55
C GLN A 29 19.36 1.63 16.48
N LEU A 30 19.47 1.20 15.22
CA LEU A 30 19.92 2.04 14.11
C LEU A 30 18.85 3.06 13.69
N TRP A 31 17.57 2.67 13.69
CA TRP A 31 16.44 3.59 13.42
C TRP A 31 16.27 4.66 14.49
N ASN A 32 16.50 4.33 15.76
CA ASN A 32 16.46 5.29 16.86
C ASN A 32 17.67 6.24 16.86
N ARG A 33 18.82 5.82 16.33
CA ARG A 33 19.99 6.70 16.15
C ARG A 33 19.78 7.74 15.04
N LEU A 34 19.16 7.35 13.92
CA LEU A 34 18.84 8.26 12.81
C LEU A 34 17.76 9.28 13.16
N SER A 35 16.81 8.92 14.03
CA SER A 35 15.71 9.82 14.44
C SER A 35 16.11 10.91 15.44
N SER A 36 17.31 10.83 16.04
CA SER A 36 17.75 11.78 17.08
C SER A 36 18.62 12.95 16.58
N VAL A 37 18.91 13.03 15.27
CA VAL A 37 19.91 13.97 14.70
C VAL A 37 19.28 15.12 13.89
N VAL A 38 17.97 15.31 13.89
CA VAL A 38 17.35 16.45 13.17
C VAL A 38 16.97 17.55 14.15
N ALA A 39 17.93 18.43 14.44
CA ALA A 39 17.65 19.77 14.95
C ALA A 39 17.23 20.69 13.79
N PRO A 40 16.31 21.64 13.99
CA PRO A 40 15.72 22.43 12.91
C PRO A 40 16.56 23.68 12.60
N LEU A 41 16.95 23.86 11.34
CA LEU A 41 17.56 25.10 10.83
C LEU A 41 17.03 25.45 9.43
N PRO A 42 17.12 26.74 9.02
CA PRO A 42 16.05 27.44 8.35
C PRO A 42 16.15 27.43 6.82
N VAL A 43 15.02 27.77 6.21
CA VAL A 43 14.82 28.04 4.79
C VAL A 43 15.89 28.97 4.23
N SER A 44 16.58 28.56 3.17
CA SER A 44 17.34 29.44 2.25
C SER A 44 17.41 28.82 0.84
N PRO A 45 17.54 29.66 -0.20
CA PRO A 45 17.15 29.33 -1.56
C PRO A 45 18.35 28.84 -2.37
N ASP A 46 18.54 27.52 -2.48
CA ASP A 46 19.65 26.98 -3.31
C ASP A 46 19.35 25.64 -4.00
N SER A 47 18.10 25.46 -4.43
CA SER A 47 17.64 24.24 -5.10
C SER A 47 18.20 24.06 -6.53
N THR A 48 18.99 25.01 -7.03
CA THR A 48 19.58 24.97 -8.38
C THR A 48 21.01 24.42 -8.42
N GLU A 49 21.75 24.41 -7.30
CA GLU A 49 23.12 23.86 -7.27
C GLU A 49 23.11 22.34 -7.01
N ALA A 50 22.18 21.82 -6.23
CA ALA A 50 22.05 20.37 -6.00
C ALA A 50 21.64 19.60 -7.26
N ALA A 51 20.70 20.13 -8.05
CA ALA A 51 20.29 19.53 -9.31
C ALA A 51 21.40 19.54 -10.36
N ARG A 52 22.29 20.55 -10.33
CA ARG A 52 23.48 20.58 -11.20
C ARG A 52 24.52 19.54 -10.83
N ASN A 53 24.74 19.30 -9.52
CA ASN A 53 25.67 18.26 -9.08
C ASN A 53 25.20 16.85 -9.47
N ASP A 54 23.90 16.57 -9.41
CA ASP A 54 23.35 15.27 -9.82
C ASP A 54 23.43 15.06 -11.35
N GLU A 55 23.25 16.12 -12.15
CA GLU A 55 23.47 16.10 -13.60
C GLU A 55 24.96 15.87 -13.93
N ASP A 56 25.87 16.54 -13.23
CA ASP A 56 27.31 16.37 -13.40
C ASP A 56 27.78 14.94 -13.00
N GLU A 57 27.18 14.33 -11.98
CA GLU A 57 27.44 12.93 -11.58
C GLU A 57 26.91 11.91 -12.60
N GLN A 58 25.74 12.17 -13.18
CA GLN A 58 25.18 11.34 -14.26
C GLN A 58 26.03 11.44 -15.54
N ASP A 59 26.46 12.64 -15.91
CA ASP A 59 27.34 12.87 -17.05
C ASP A 59 28.70 12.21 -16.86
N GLN A 60 29.23 12.23 -15.63
CA GLN A 60 30.45 11.52 -15.28
C GLN A 60 30.29 10.00 -15.38
N TYR A 61 29.16 9.44 -14.92
CA TYR A 61 28.86 8.02 -15.06
C TYR A 61 28.71 7.60 -16.53
N ILE A 62 28.06 8.42 -17.36
CA ILE A 62 27.93 8.19 -18.80
C ILE A 62 29.31 8.19 -19.45
N CYS A 63 30.17 9.16 -19.14
CA CYS A 63 31.54 9.23 -19.65
C CYS A 63 32.37 8.00 -19.27
N ASP A 64 32.21 7.50 -18.04
CA ASP A 64 32.90 6.29 -17.58
C ASP A 64 32.36 5.02 -18.25
N LEU A 65 31.05 4.95 -18.52
CA LEU A 65 30.43 3.86 -19.26
C LEU A 65 30.87 3.83 -20.73
N GLU A 66 30.92 4.98 -21.39
CA GLU A 66 31.42 5.12 -22.76
C GLU A 66 32.89 4.71 -22.86
N ARG A 67 33.71 5.10 -21.88
CA ARG A 67 35.12 4.70 -21.80
C ARG A 67 35.26 3.18 -21.62
N ALA A 68 34.43 2.57 -20.76
CA ALA A 68 34.41 1.12 -20.56
C ALA A 68 33.96 0.36 -21.82
N LEU A 69 32.95 0.87 -22.53
CA LEU A 69 32.48 0.31 -23.81
C LEU A 69 33.55 0.41 -24.90
N LEU A 70 34.23 1.55 -25.02
CA LEU A 70 35.36 1.72 -25.94
C LEU A 70 36.52 0.76 -25.61
N GLN A 71 36.82 0.57 -24.33
CA GLN A 71 37.85 -0.37 -23.90
C GLN A 71 37.47 -1.82 -24.24
N ARG A 72 36.21 -2.23 -24.01
CA ARG A 72 35.72 -3.56 -24.42
C ARG A 72 35.72 -3.73 -25.93
N LYS A 73 35.33 -2.72 -26.70
CA LYS A 73 35.38 -2.75 -28.17
C LYS A 73 36.81 -2.98 -28.66
N LYS A 74 37.78 -2.25 -28.11
CA LYS A 74 39.21 -2.43 -28.43
C LYS A 74 39.72 -3.82 -28.06
N GLN A 75 39.27 -4.37 -26.93
CA GLN A 75 39.60 -5.75 -26.53
C GLN A 75 38.99 -6.78 -27.49
N ASN A 76 37.75 -6.58 -27.94
CA ASN A 76 37.09 -7.46 -28.90
C ASN A 76 37.78 -7.44 -30.26
N GLU A 77 38.16 -6.26 -30.77
CA GLU A 77 38.95 -6.13 -32.02
C GLU A 77 40.32 -6.82 -31.90
N ALA A 78 40.98 -6.73 -30.73
CA ALA A 78 42.22 -7.44 -30.46
C ALA A 78 42.04 -8.97 -30.37
N LEU A 79 40.89 -9.43 -29.86
CA LEU A 79 40.57 -10.87 -29.84
C LEU A 79 40.24 -11.38 -31.24
N GLU A 80 39.49 -10.62 -32.04
CA GLU A 80 39.14 -10.99 -33.41
C GLU A 80 40.37 -11.14 -34.30
N THR A 81 41.31 -10.18 -34.23
CA THR A 81 42.60 -10.28 -34.94
C THR A 81 43.42 -11.50 -34.49
N LYS A 82 43.39 -11.85 -33.20
CA LYS A 82 44.06 -13.04 -32.68
C LYS A 82 43.41 -14.35 -33.15
N VAL A 83 42.09 -14.39 -33.26
CA VAL A 83 41.36 -15.54 -33.82
C VAL A 83 41.74 -15.74 -35.28
N GLN A 84 41.73 -14.68 -36.09
CA GLN A 84 42.15 -14.74 -37.50
C GLN A 84 43.61 -15.23 -37.64
N GLU A 85 44.53 -14.81 -36.77
CA GLU A 85 45.91 -15.30 -36.78
C GLU A 85 46.01 -16.79 -36.42
N LEU A 86 45.20 -17.26 -35.46
CA LEU A 86 45.16 -18.67 -35.06
C LEU A 86 44.57 -19.54 -36.17
N GLU A 87 43.48 -19.11 -36.81
CA GLU A 87 42.88 -19.80 -37.96
C GLU A 87 43.88 -19.93 -39.11
N ARG A 88 44.62 -18.86 -39.42
CA ARG A 88 45.69 -18.91 -40.43
C ARG A 88 46.77 -19.92 -40.05
N ARG A 89 47.21 -19.94 -38.78
CA ARG A 89 48.22 -20.90 -38.29
C ARG A 89 47.72 -22.33 -38.33
N GLU A 90 46.44 -22.58 -38.06
CA GLU A 90 45.85 -23.92 -38.17
C GLU A 90 45.78 -24.37 -39.63
N GLY A 91 45.37 -23.49 -40.54
CA GLY A 91 45.44 -23.74 -41.99
C GLY A 91 46.85 -24.09 -42.46
N GLU A 92 47.87 -23.34 -42.02
CA GLU A 92 49.28 -23.63 -42.33
C GLU A 92 49.74 -24.99 -41.77
N ARG A 93 49.35 -25.33 -40.54
CA ARG A 93 49.68 -26.65 -39.97
C ARG A 93 48.99 -27.78 -40.73
N GLN A 94 47.77 -27.57 -41.20
CA GLN A 94 47.05 -28.58 -41.97
C GLN A 94 47.66 -28.79 -43.35
N LEU A 95 48.06 -27.73 -44.03
CA LEU A 95 48.84 -27.81 -45.27
C LEU A 95 50.18 -28.52 -45.06
N GLN A 96 50.91 -28.20 -43.99
CA GLN A 96 52.17 -28.90 -43.66
C GLN A 96 51.98 -30.40 -43.40
N LYS A 97 50.87 -30.80 -42.76
CA LYS A 97 50.55 -32.22 -42.57
C LYS A 97 50.28 -32.92 -43.91
N GLN A 98 49.47 -32.30 -44.78
CA GLN A 98 49.18 -32.83 -46.11
C GLN A 98 50.46 -32.96 -46.96
N LEU A 99 51.35 -31.98 -46.87
CA LEU A 99 52.62 -32.00 -47.61
C LEU A 99 53.54 -33.14 -47.14
N LYS A 100 53.63 -33.37 -45.83
CA LYS A 100 54.37 -34.52 -45.26
C LYS A 100 53.75 -35.87 -45.65
N GLU A 101 52.42 -35.97 -45.66
CA GLU A 101 51.72 -37.18 -46.11
C GLU A 101 52.04 -37.48 -47.58
N GLN A 102 51.99 -36.45 -48.44
CA GLN A 102 52.38 -36.59 -49.85
C GLN A 102 53.87 -36.95 -50.03
N GLU A 103 54.77 -36.38 -49.22
CA GLU A 103 56.19 -36.74 -49.26
C GLU A 103 56.44 -38.22 -48.91
N VAL A 104 55.74 -38.76 -47.92
CA VAL A 104 55.80 -40.18 -47.55
C VAL A 104 55.26 -41.06 -48.67
N GLU A 105 54.14 -40.67 -49.29
CA GLU A 105 53.56 -41.41 -50.41
C GLU A 105 54.50 -41.44 -51.62
N ILE A 106 55.13 -40.31 -51.96
CA ILE A 106 56.12 -40.23 -53.04
C ILE A 106 57.35 -41.10 -52.73
N ALA A 107 57.83 -41.12 -51.48
CA ALA A 107 58.95 -41.96 -51.08
C ALA A 107 58.63 -43.45 -51.20
N GLN A 108 57.41 -43.84 -50.81
CA GLN A 108 56.93 -45.22 -50.93
C GLN A 108 56.85 -45.65 -52.41
N GLN A 109 56.26 -44.81 -53.26
CA GLN A 109 56.18 -45.08 -54.71
C GLN A 109 57.56 -45.21 -55.36
N LYS A 110 58.54 -44.38 -54.96
CA LYS A 110 59.93 -44.50 -55.44
C LYS A 110 60.55 -45.85 -55.07
N ALA A 111 60.38 -46.29 -53.82
CA ALA A 111 60.91 -47.57 -53.36
C ALA A 111 60.26 -48.78 -54.05
N ASP A 112 58.98 -48.67 -54.43
CA ASP A 112 58.29 -49.70 -55.21
C ASP A 112 58.83 -49.76 -56.66
N ILE A 113 59.07 -48.61 -57.29
CA ILE A 113 59.65 -48.53 -58.63
C ILE A 113 61.06 -49.13 -58.67
N GLU A 114 61.91 -48.83 -57.68
CA GLU A 114 63.26 -49.40 -57.59
C GLU A 114 63.23 -50.93 -57.43
N ARG A 115 62.31 -51.46 -56.60
CA ARG A 115 62.12 -52.91 -56.46
C ARG A 115 61.67 -53.58 -57.76
N LEU A 116 60.76 -52.96 -58.51
CA LEU A 116 60.31 -53.46 -59.81
C LEU A 116 61.42 -53.42 -60.87
N GLN A 117 62.28 -52.39 -60.84
CA GLN A 117 63.43 -52.29 -61.73
C GLN A 117 64.50 -53.34 -61.41
N ALA A 118 64.77 -53.60 -60.13
CA ALA A 118 65.68 -54.67 -59.70
C ALA A 118 65.17 -56.05 -60.15
N ALA A 119 63.90 -56.36 -59.90
CA ALA A 119 63.29 -57.63 -60.35
C ALA A 119 63.33 -57.79 -61.87
N ARG A 120 63.16 -56.71 -62.63
CA ARG A 120 63.30 -56.72 -64.10
C ARG A 120 64.74 -56.97 -64.54
N HIS A 121 65.73 -56.48 -63.79
CA HIS A 121 67.14 -56.70 -64.09
C HIS A 121 67.56 -58.15 -63.77
N ASP A 122 67.02 -58.74 -62.71
CA ASP A 122 67.25 -60.14 -62.30
C ASP A 122 66.62 -61.15 -63.28
N ILE A 123 65.47 -60.83 -63.86
CA ILE A 123 64.88 -61.65 -64.93
C ILE A 123 65.72 -61.55 -66.22
N GLY A 124 66.36 -60.41 -66.47
CA GLY A 124 67.26 -60.23 -67.62
C GLY A 124 68.56 -61.03 -67.52
N THR A 125 69.08 -61.26 -66.31
CA THR A 125 70.30 -62.06 -66.07
C THR A 125 70.02 -63.57 -66.12
N LEU A 126 68.86 -64.02 -65.64
CA LEU A 126 68.45 -65.43 -65.69
C LEU A 126 68.13 -65.94 -67.11
N HIS A 127 67.96 -65.07 -68.11
CA HIS A 127 67.73 -65.46 -69.50
C HIS A 127 69.02 -65.81 -70.28
N MET A 128 70.20 -65.52 -69.72
CA MET A 128 71.50 -65.75 -70.38
C MET A 128 72.23 -67.01 -69.91
N GLU A 129 71.73 -67.67 -68.86
CA GLU A 129 72.39 -68.80 -68.19
C GLU A 129 71.41 -69.97 -68.05
N ASN A 130 71.19 -70.74 -69.12
CA ASN A 130 70.58 -72.07 -69.01
C ASN A 130 70.96 -72.94 -70.21
N GLY A 131 72.07 -73.65 -70.06
CA GLY A 131 72.53 -74.70 -70.97
C GLY A 131 72.71 -76.03 -70.25
N GLU A 132 71.81 -76.97 -70.57
CA GLU A 132 71.96 -78.44 -70.61
C GLU A 132 72.21 -79.25 -69.30
N ILE A 133 71.24 -80.10 -68.93
CA ILE A 133 71.35 -81.14 -67.87
C ILE A 133 70.75 -82.49 -68.37
N PRO A 134 71.30 -83.67 -68.01
CA PRO A 134 71.04 -84.97 -68.66
C PRO A 134 69.78 -85.71 -68.13
N LEU A 135 69.01 -86.31 -69.06
CA LEU A 135 67.62 -86.81 -68.91
C LEU A 135 67.32 -87.92 -67.87
N GLY A 136 68.27 -88.47 -67.12
CA GLY A 136 68.03 -89.62 -66.22
C GLY A 136 67.73 -89.25 -64.76
N LEU A 137 68.54 -88.37 -64.18
CA LEU A 137 68.28 -87.75 -62.87
C LEU A 137 67.14 -86.72 -62.96
N ASN A 138 66.92 -86.16 -64.16
CA ASN A 138 65.87 -85.20 -64.44
C ASN A 138 64.47 -85.76 -64.18
N GLN A 139 64.19 -87.05 -64.34
CA GLN A 139 62.81 -87.53 -64.16
C GLN A 139 62.43 -87.63 -62.68
N GLU A 140 63.30 -88.16 -61.82
CA GLU A 140 63.07 -88.17 -60.36
C GLU A 140 63.15 -86.76 -59.77
N GLN A 141 64.09 -85.92 -60.24
CA GLN A 141 64.17 -84.52 -59.86
C GLN A 141 62.92 -83.74 -60.30
N LEU A 142 62.42 -83.96 -61.52
CA LEU A 142 61.19 -83.32 -62.02
C LEU A 142 59.96 -83.78 -61.24
N VAL A 143 59.89 -85.06 -60.85
CA VAL A 143 58.82 -85.56 -59.98
C VAL A 143 58.93 -84.91 -58.60
N GLN A 144 60.13 -84.77 -58.04
CA GLN A 144 60.33 -84.09 -56.76
C GLN A 144 59.99 -82.59 -56.84
N GLU A 145 60.39 -81.91 -57.90
CA GLU A 145 60.04 -80.51 -58.19
C GLU A 145 58.53 -80.34 -58.38
N LEU A 146 57.87 -81.28 -59.06
CA LEU A 146 56.41 -81.27 -59.23
C LEU A 146 55.70 -81.44 -57.88
N HIS A 147 56.17 -82.35 -57.02
CA HIS A 147 55.62 -82.51 -55.66
C HIS A 147 55.87 -81.29 -54.78
N GLN A 148 57.05 -80.68 -54.87
CA GLN A 148 57.37 -79.44 -54.16
C GLN A 148 56.50 -78.27 -54.66
N SER A 149 56.33 -78.14 -55.98
CA SER A 149 55.44 -77.15 -56.59
C SER A 149 53.99 -77.39 -56.17
N GLN A 150 53.52 -78.64 -56.12
CA GLN A 150 52.18 -78.98 -55.67
C GLN A 150 51.99 -78.61 -54.20
N ALA A 151 52.95 -78.93 -53.32
CA ALA A 151 52.91 -78.55 -51.92
C ALA A 151 52.93 -77.02 -51.72
N GLN A 152 53.68 -76.28 -52.55
CA GLN A 152 53.68 -74.83 -52.55
C GLN A 152 52.33 -74.25 -53.00
N VAL A 153 51.72 -74.82 -54.05
CA VAL A 153 50.38 -74.44 -54.51
C VAL A 153 49.34 -74.70 -53.43
N ASP A 154 49.38 -75.85 -52.77
CA ASP A 154 48.45 -76.19 -51.68
C ASP A 154 48.62 -75.26 -50.47
N ALA A 155 49.87 -74.90 -50.12
CA ALA A 155 50.16 -73.95 -49.06
C ALA A 155 49.68 -72.52 -49.39
N LEU A 156 49.86 -72.08 -50.64
CA LEU A 156 49.34 -70.79 -51.11
C LEU A 156 47.82 -70.79 -51.11
N LEU A 157 47.18 -71.88 -51.53
CA LEU A 157 45.73 -72.03 -51.54
C LEU A 157 45.17 -71.95 -50.12
N ALA A 158 45.79 -72.63 -49.15
CA ALA A 158 45.42 -72.54 -47.73
C ALA A 158 45.56 -71.10 -47.19
N ARG A 159 46.62 -70.39 -47.57
CA ARG A 159 46.82 -68.98 -47.20
C ARG A 159 45.78 -68.06 -47.83
N CYS A 160 45.43 -68.26 -49.09
CA CYS A 160 44.36 -67.53 -49.77
C CYS A 160 43.01 -67.76 -49.08
N GLN A 161 42.69 -68.99 -48.71
CA GLN A 161 41.46 -69.29 -47.96
C GLN A 161 41.42 -68.66 -46.57
N ALA A 162 42.56 -68.59 -45.87
CA ALA A 162 42.65 -67.89 -44.59
C ALA A 162 42.38 -66.38 -44.77
N HIS A 163 43.03 -65.75 -45.75
CA HIS A 163 42.81 -64.35 -46.08
C HIS A 163 41.38 -64.05 -46.52
N GLU A 164 40.73 -64.94 -47.28
CA GLU A 164 39.32 -64.80 -47.65
C GLU A 164 38.41 -64.80 -46.42
N LYS A 165 38.65 -65.69 -45.45
CA LYS A 165 37.89 -65.73 -44.19
C LYS A 165 38.10 -64.45 -43.37
N GLU A 166 39.32 -63.94 -43.31
CA GLU A 166 39.64 -62.66 -42.66
C GLU A 166 38.98 -61.48 -43.37
N LEU A 167 38.96 -61.46 -44.70
CA LEU A 167 38.26 -60.41 -45.46
C LEU A 167 36.75 -60.45 -45.22
N VAL A 168 36.15 -61.63 -45.09
CA VAL A 168 34.73 -61.78 -44.75
C VAL A 168 34.43 -61.26 -43.34
N SER A 169 35.27 -61.58 -42.35
CA SER A 169 35.09 -61.11 -40.97
C SER A 169 35.31 -59.60 -40.83
N LEU A 170 36.29 -59.03 -41.55
CA LEU A 170 36.48 -57.58 -41.60
C LEU A 170 35.30 -56.89 -42.28
N ARG A 171 34.76 -57.46 -43.37
CA ARG A 171 33.56 -56.91 -44.03
C ARG A 171 32.34 -56.94 -43.12
N SER A 172 32.13 -57.99 -42.33
CA SER A 172 31.02 -58.02 -41.37
C SER A 172 31.22 -56.98 -40.27
N ARG A 173 32.44 -56.84 -39.75
CA ARG A 173 32.77 -55.83 -38.74
C ARG A 173 32.56 -54.40 -39.25
N VAL A 174 32.94 -54.11 -40.50
CA VAL A 174 32.71 -52.80 -41.11
C VAL A 174 31.21 -52.50 -41.21
N LYS A 175 30.38 -53.49 -41.58
CA LYS A 175 28.92 -53.31 -41.62
C LYS A 175 28.34 -53.04 -40.24
N GLU A 176 28.78 -53.76 -39.21
CA GLU A 176 28.37 -53.50 -37.82
C GLU A 176 28.76 -52.10 -37.35
N LEU A 177 29.97 -51.64 -37.66
CA LEU A 177 30.41 -50.29 -37.31
C LEU A 177 29.65 -49.22 -38.08
N GLN A 178 29.26 -49.49 -39.33
CA GLN A 178 28.43 -48.59 -40.13
C GLN A 178 27.04 -48.42 -39.51
N THR A 179 26.37 -49.51 -39.14
CA THR A 179 25.05 -49.43 -38.50
C THR A 179 25.13 -48.75 -37.13
N ALA A 180 26.16 -49.04 -36.32
CA ALA A 180 26.39 -48.36 -35.05
C ALA A 180 26.66 -46.86 -35.21
N ASN A 181 27.36 -46.45 -36.27
CA ASN A 181 27.59 -45.03 -36.55
C ASN A 181 26.28 -44.34 -36.96
N GLU A 182 25.45 -44.99 -37.78
CA GLU A 182 24.14 -44.47 -38.16
C GLU A 182 23.20 -44.28 -36.95
N THR A 183 23.21 -45.20 -35.98
CA THR A 183 22.41 -45.05 -34.76
C THR A 183 22.92 -43.91 -33.89
N LEU A 184 24.24 -43.83 -33.66
CA LEU A 184 24.85 -42.73 -32.91
C LEU A 184 24.58 -41.37 -33.57
N GLN A 185 24.56 -41.29 -34.90
CA GLN A 185 24.20 -40.07 -35.61
C GLN A 185 22.73 -39.69 -35.44
N LYS A 186 21.82 -40.66 -35.35
CA LYS A 186 20.40 -40.42 -35.06
C LYS A 186 20.24 -39.88 -33.64
N GLU A 187 20.86 -40.53 -32.65
CA GLU A 187 20.85 -40.08 -31.25
C GLU A 187 21.44 -38.67 -31.11
N LYS A 188 22.56 -38.38 -31.78
CA LYS A 188 23.16 -37.04 -31.82
C LYS A 188 22.23 -35.99 -32.44
N ARG A 189 21.39 -36.37 -33.42
CA ARG A 189 20.39 -35.46 -34.00
C ARG A 189 19.25 -35.23 -33.02
N GLU A 190 18.74 -36.27 -32.37
CA GLU A 190 17.67 -36.17 -31.36
C GLU A 190 18.08 -35.33 -30.16
N ILE A 191 19.28 -35.54 -29.61
CA ILE A 191 19.81 -34.74 -28.50
C ILE A 191 19.93 -33.26 -28.90
N ARG A 192 20.37 -32.97 -30.13
CA ARG A 192 20.44 -31.59 -30.63
C ARG A 192 19.08 -30.93 -30.75
N VAL A 193 18.06 -31.66 -31.18
CA VAL A 193 16.68 -31.14 -31.23
C VAL A 193 16.18 -30.84 -29.81
N ARG A 194 16.34 -31.78 -28.88
CA ARG A 194 15.93 -31.57 -27.48
C ARG A 194 16.66 -30.40 -26.82
N LEU A 195 17.96 -30.25 -27.10
CA LEU A 195 18.73 -29.12 -26.60
C LEU A 195 18.16 -27.79 -27.12
N ALA A 196 17.83 -27.72 -28.41
CA ALA A 196 17.24 -26.53 -29.01
C ALA A 196 15.84 -26.21 -28.42
N GLU A 197 15.03 -27.23 -28.13
CA GLU A 197 13.73 -27.07 -27.48
C GLU A 197 13.87 -26.51 -26.05
N TYR A 198 14.85 -27.01 -25.27
CA TYR A 198 15.12 -26.47 -23.94
C TYR A 198 15.66 -25.04 -24.02
N GLU A 199 16.61 -24.76 -24.91
CA GLU A 199 17.13 -23.41 -25.14
C GLU A 199 16.01 -22.44 -25.51
N GLN A 200 15.11 -22.84 -26.41
CA GLN A 200 13.93 -22.04 -26.76
C GLN A 200 13.02 -21.81 -25.56
N GLY A 201 12.69 -22.85 -24.78
CA GLY A 201 11.86 -22.71 -23.59
C GLY A 201 12.48 -21.80 -22.52
N TYR A 202 13.81 -21.83 -22.34
CA TYR A 202 14.51 -20.90 -21.45
C TYR A 202 14.43 -19.45 -21.95
N VAL A 203 14.57 -19.22 -23.25
CA VAL A 203 14.45 -17.89 -23.85
C VAL A 203 13.03 -17.34 -23.73
N GLU A 204 12.01 -18.18 -23.97
CA GLU A 204 10.61 -17.81 -23.80
C GLU A 204 10.29 -17.45 -22.34
N MET A 205 10.73 -18.27 -21.37
CA MET A 205 10.53 -17.99 -19.94
C MET A 205 11.25 -16.69 -19.50
N LEU A 206 12.45 -16.41 -20.03
CA LEU A 206 13.15 -15.15 -19.76
C LEU A 206 12.37 -13.96 -20.33
N ALA A 207 11.85 -14.07 -21.55
CA ALA A 207 11.03 -13.02 -22.16
C ALA A 207 9.73 -12.78 -21.38
N GLU A 208 9.05 -13.83 -20.90
CA GLU A 208 7.87 -13.73 -20.04
C GLU A 208 8.21 -13.05 -18.70
N MET A 209 9.35 -13.40 -18.09
CA MET A 209 9.82 -12.74 -16.87
C MET A 209 10.11 -11.25 -17.09
N GLU A 210 10.73 -10.88 -18.20
CA GLU A 210 10.98 -9.48 -18.55
C GLU A 210 9.67 -8.72 -18.80
N GLN A 211 8.71 -9.35 -19.48
CA GLN A 211 7.38 -8.77 -19.70
C GLN A 211 6.65 -8.55 -18.37
N MET A 212 6.67 -9.54 -17.46
CA MET A 212 6.06 -9.42 -16.12
C MET A 212 6.72 -8.33 -15.29
N LYS A 213 8.06 -8.19 -15.37
CA LYS A 213 8.78 -7.08 -14.72
C LYS A 213 8.34 -5.73 -15.28
N ALA A 214 8.25 -5.58 -16.60
CA ALA A 214 7.83 -4.33 -17.23
C ALA A 214 6.38 -3.96 -16.87
N VAL A 215 5.47 -4.94 -16.80
CA VAL A 215 4.09 -4.73 -16.35
C VAL A 215 4.07 -4.29 -14.88
N ASN A 216 4.81 -4.98 -14.00
CA ASN A 216 4.87 -4.63 -12.58
C ASN A 216 5.49 -3.25 -12.33
N GLU A 217 6.55 -2.88 -13.06
CA GLU A 217 7.14 -1.53 -12.99
C GLU A 217 6.13 -0.46 -13.43
N LYS A 218 5.35 -0.74 -14.48
CA LYS A 218 4.29 0.16 -14.93
C LYS A 218 3.16 0.28 -13.90
N GLU A 219 2.71 -0.84 -13.32
CA GLU A 219 1.69 -0.86 -12.26
C GLU A 219 2.16 -0.11 -11.02
N LYS A 220 3.42 -0.29 -10.61
CA LYS A 220 4.04 0.46 -9.52
C LYS A 220 4.06 1.96 -9.82
N ALA A 221 4.43 2.37 -11.03
CA ALA A 221 4.42 3.78 -11.43
C ALA A 221 2.99 4.37 -11.40
N THR A 222 1.98 3.62 -11.87
CA THR A 222 0.58 4.07 -11.80
C THR A 222 0.09 4.19 -10.37
N LEU A 223 0.42 3.22 -9.50
CA LEU A 223 0.03 3.27 -8.08
C LEU A 223 0.70 4.44 -7.34
N LEU A 224 1.95 4.76 -7.66
CA LEU A 224 2.61 5.94 -7.10
C LEU A 224 1.88 7.23 -7.50
N VAL A 225 1.58 7.41 -8.79
CA VAL A 225 0.83 8.59 -9.28
C VAL A 225 -0.57 8.67 -8.64
N GLU A 226 -1.29 7.55 -8.54
CA GLU A 226 -2.59 7.51 -7.87
C GLU A 226 -2.46 7.87 -6.38
N SER A 227 -1.45 7.33 -5.69
CA SER A 227 -1.20 7.64 -4.28
C SER A 227 -0.87 9.12 -4.05
N GLU A 228 -0.05 9.72 -4.92
CA GLU A 228 0.28 11.15 -4.89
C GLU A 228 -0.95 12.01 -5.17
N ALA A 229 -1.80 11.60 -6.11
CA ALA A 229 -3.06 12.26 -6.40
C ALA A 229 -4.04 12.19 -5.21
N HIS A 230 -4.12 11.04 -4.54
CA HIS A 230 -4.92 10.88 -3.32
C HIS A 230 -4.42 11.76 -2.17
N VAL A 231 -3.10 11.80 -1.93
CA VAL A 231 -2.50 12.68 -0.91
C VAL A 231 -2.78 14.14 -1.24
N SER A 232 -2.55 14.56 -2.49
CA SER A 232 -2.85 15.93 -2.95
C SER A 232 -4.33 16.28 -2.80
N SER A 233 -5.24 15.33 -3.06
CA SER A 233 -6.67 15.51 -2.87
C SER A 233 -7.04 15.71 -1.39
N ILE A 234 -6.46 14.92 -0.48
CA ILE A 234 -6.69 15.04 0.97
C ILE A 234 -6.17 16.38 1.47
N ASP A 235 -4.98 16.80 1.03
CA ASP A 235 -4.40 18.08 1.42
C ASP A 235 -5.20 19.26 0.88
N ASN A 236 -5.69 19.18 -0.36
CA ASN A 236 -6.61 20.17 -0.92
C ASN A 236 -7.91 20.26 -0.10
N GLN A 237 -8.49 19.13 0.31
CA GLN A 237 -9.69 19.14 1.16
C GLN A 237 -9.42 19.79 2.52
N ARG A 238 -8.28 19.47 3.15
CA ARG A 238 -7.85 20.10 4.41
C ARG A 238 -7.64 21.61 4.25
N LEU A 239 -7.08 22.05 3.13
CA LEU A 239 -6.94 23.48 2.82
C LEU A 239 -8.30 24.17 2.73
N TYR A 240 -9.27 23.56 2.04
CA TYR A 240 -10.64 24.11 1.96
C TYR A 240 -11.31 24.18 3.34
N ASP A 241 -11.18 23.13 4.17
CA ASP A 241 -11.74 23.12 5.52
C ASP A 241 -11.10 24.19 6.42
N LEU A 242 -9.78 24.37 6.33
CA LEU A 242 -9.06 25.42 7.06
C LEU A 242 -9.48 26.81 6.57
N GLU A 243 -9.64 27.02 5.27
CA GLU A 243 -10.10 28.29 4.72
C GLU A 243 -11.53 28.62 5.18
N ALA A 244 -12.42 27.62 5.21
CA ALA A 244 -13.77 27.79 5.72
C ALA A 244 -13.79 28.16 7.21
N ARG A 245 -12.96 27.49 8.02
CA ARG A 245 -12.78 27.81 9.46
C ARG A 245 -12.18 29.19 9.69
N LEU A 246 -11.24 29.61 8.85
CA LEU A 246 -10.66 30.94 8.90
C LEU A 246 -11.73 32.00 8.62
N LYS A 247 -12.51 31.84 7.53
CA LYS A 247 -13.60 32.76 7.18
C LYS A 247 -14.66 32.87 8.26
N THR A 248 -15.03 31.76 8.91
CA THR A 248 -15.97 31.79 10.05
C THR A 248 -15.37 32.52 11.25
N SER A 249 -14.11 32.23 11.61
CA SER A 249 -13.44 32.95 12.69
C SER A 249 -13.26 34.45 12.40
N GLU A 250 -13.03 34.82 11.13
CA GLU A 250 -12.97 36.22 10.71
C GLU A 250 -14.32 36.92 10.87
N ALA A 251 -15.43 36.25 10.51
CA ALA A 251 -16.77 36.77 10.72
C ALA A 251 -17.08 36.95 12.21
N ASP A 252 -16.75 35.97 13.06
CA ASP A 252 -16.95 36.04 14.50
C ASP A 252 -16.16 37.20 15.13
N LYS A 253 -14.92 37.42 14.65
CA LYS A 253 -14.11 38.57 15.07
C LYS A 253 -14.78 39.89 14.73
N VAL A 254 -15.36 40.03 13.53
CA VAL A 254 -16.06 41.26 13.13
C VAL A 254 -17.29 41.50 14.01
N VAL A 255 -18.07 40.46 14.33
CA VAL A 255 -19.22 40.57 15.24
C VAL A 255 -18.77 41.00 16.64
N ALA A 256 -17.74 40.35 17.19
CA ALA A 256 -17.18 40.71 18.50
C ALA A 256 -16.66 42.16 18.54
N GLN A 257 -16.08 42.64 17.44
CA GLN A 257 -15.67 44.04 17.31
C GLN A 257 -16.87 44.99 17.31
N GLN A 258 -17.93 44.68 16.57
CA GLN A 258 -19.16 45.49 16.56
C GLN A 258 -19.82 45.54 17.95
N ASP A 259 -19.86 44.42 18.66
CA ASP A 259 -20.38 44.34 20.03
C ASP A 259 -19.54 45.15 21.01
N ALA A 260 -18.21 45.08 20.90
CA ALA A 260 -17.31 45.89 21.71
C ALA A 260 -17.51 47.39 21.45
N GLU A 261 -17.65 47.81 20.19
CA GLU A 261 -17.97 49.20 19.87
C GLU A 261 -19.34 49.64 20.39
N ARG A 262 -20.34 48.75 20.36
CA ARG A 262 -21.67 49.04 20.92
C ARG A 262 -21.58 49.24 22.42
N LEU A 263 -20.91 48.34 23.13
CA LEU A 263 -20.70 48.46 24.58
C LEU A 263 -19.92 49.73 24.94
N GLN A 264 -18.93 50.12 24.12
CA GLN A 264 -18.22 51.38 24.32
C GLN A 264 -19.17 52.59 24.20
N ARG A 265 -20.03 52.62 23.17
CA ARG A 265 -21.04 53.70 23.01
C ARG A 265 -22.01 53.74 24.20
N ASP A 266 -22.43 52.58 24.70
CA ASP A 266 -23.33 52.48 25.85
C ASP A 266 -22.63 52.97 27.14
N LEU A 267 -21.35 52.67 27.32
CA LEU A 267 -20.53 53.20 28.42
C LEU A 267 -20.40 54.72 28.35
N ASP A 268 -20.02 55.26 27.18
CA ASP A 268 -19.88 56.71 26.98
C ASP A 268 -21.22 57.44 27.26
N ALA A 269 -22.35 56.85 26.85
CA ALA A 269 -23.68 57.38 27.14
C ALA A 269 -24.00 57.38 28.64
N LEU A 270 -23.67 56.30 29.35
CA LEU A 270 -23.87 56.20 30.80
C LEU A 270 -22.97 57.18 31.56
N GLU A 271 -21.72 57.36 31.14
CA GLU A 271 -20.83 58.40 31.67
C GLU A 271 -21.44 59.80 31.49
N GLY A 272 -22.03 60.07 30.33
CA GLY A 272 -22.78 61.30 30.07
C GLY A 272 -23.96 61.51 31.02
N VAL A 273 -24.79 60.48 31.24
CA VAL A 273 -25.92 60.53 32.19
C VAL A 273 -25.44 60.72 33.62
N LEU A 274 -24.36 60.04 34.02
CA LEU A 274 -23.77 60.19 35.35
C LEU A 274 -23.27 61.62 35.57
N HIS A 275 -22.60 62.21 34.57
CA HIS A 275 -22.16 63.60 34.62
C HIS A 275 -23.35 64.57 34.74
N GLN A 276 -24.41 64.35 33.95
CA GLN A 276 -25.63 65.15 34.05
C GLN A 276 -26.27 65.05 35.44
N PHE A 277 -26.41 63.84 35.98
CA PHE A 277 -26.93 63.62 37.33
C PHE A 277 -26.06 64.30 38.40
N GLN A 278 -24.73 64.28 38.27
CA GLN A 278 -23.84 65.00 39.19
C GLN A 278 -24.04 66.52 39.12
N VAL A 279 -24.28 67.08 37.93
CA VAL A 279 -24.58 68.51 37.75
C VAL A 279 -25.94 68.85 38.36
N ASP A 280 -26.97 68.08 38.05
CA ASP A 280 -28.33 68.28 38.56
C ASP A 280 -28.39 68.12 40.07
N ASN A 281 -27.68 67.14 40.64
CA ASN A 281 -27.56 66.97 42.10
C ASN A 281 -26.90 68.20 42.75
N LYS A 282 -25.85 68.75 42.15
CA LYS A 282 -25.24 70.01 42.62
C LYS A 282 -26.23 71.17 42.54
N ALA A 283 -27.00 71.29 41.46
CA ALA A 283 -28.02 72.33 41.30
C ALA A 283 -29.16 72.17 42.32
N GLN A 284 -29.66 70.95 42.50
CA GLN A 284 -30.71 70.61 43.45
C GLN A 284 -30.26 70.84 44.89
N LYS A 285 -29.02 70.47 45.26
CA LYS A 285 -28.44 70.82 46.58
C LYS A 285 -28.42 72.32 46.82
N LYS A 286 -28.06 73.13 45.80
CA LYS A 286 -28.12 74.60 45.91
C LYS A 286 -29.56 75.09 46.09
N HIS A 287 -30.51 74.51 45.35
CA HIS A 287 -31.93 74.85 45.49
C HIS A 287 -32.48 74.48 46.86
N VAL A 288 -32.17 73.28 47.37
CA VAL A 288 -32.56 72.84 48.72
C VAL A 288 -31.97 73.76 49.77
N ALA A 289 -30.68 74.10 49.69
CA ALA A 289 -30.06 75.05 50.61
C ALA A 289 -30.73 76.45 50.55
N ALA A 290 -31.18 76.90 49.37
CA ALA A 290 -31.92 78.16 49.24
C ALA A 290 -33.31 78.08 49.90
N VAL A 291 -34.05 77.00 49.67
CA VAL A 291 -35.36 76.75 50.30
C VAL A 291 -35.21 76.58 51.81
N GLU A 292 -34.18 75.88 52.29
CA GLU A 292 -33.86 75.78 53.73
C GLU A 292 -33.59 77.15 54.33
N ALA A 293 -32.83 78.01 53.65
CA ALA A 293 -32.60 79.39 54.11
C ALA A 293 -33.89 80.24 54.08
N GLU A 294 -34.78 80.04 53.10
CA GLU A 294 -36.10 80.68 53.07
C GLU A 294 -37.02 80.14 54.17
N LEU A 295 -36.98 78.85 54.45
CA LEU A 295 -37.71 78.20 55.53
C LEU A 295 -37.20 78.67 56.90
N GLU A 296 -35.88 78.81 57.09
CA GLU A 296 -35.30 79.40 58.29
C GLU A 296 -35.76 80.85 58.48
N ARG A 297 -35.85 81.64 57.40
CA ARG A 297 -36.43 82.99 57.46
C ARG A 297 -37.92 82.95 57.81
N ALA A 298 -38.70 82.13 57.12
CA ALA A 298 -40.14 82.00 57.35
C ALA A 298 -40.47 81.42 58.74
N THR A 299 -39.66 80.50 59.27
CA THR A 299 -39.80 79.98 60.64
C THR A 299 -39.39 81.01 61.68
N SER A 300 -38.37 81.84 61.41
CA SER A 300 -38.05 83.01 62.25
C SER A 300 -39.17 84.06 62.21
N GLU A 301 -39.82 84.26 61.06
CA GLU A 301 -41.01 85.12 60.90
C GLU A 301 -42.26 84.54 61.57
N LEU A 302 -42.42 83.21 61.58
CA LEU A 302 -43.52 82.53 62.29
C LEU A 302 -43.28 82.47 63.80
N GLN A 303 -42.03 82.30 64.27
CA GLN A 303 -41.68 82.38 65.69
C GLN A 303 -41.87 83.79 66.25
N THR A 304 -41.86 84.83 65.40
CA THR A 304 -42.21 86.21 65.77
C THR A 304 -43.72 86.49 65.70
N ARG A 305 -44.53 85.56 65.17
CA ARG A 305 -46.01 85.58 65.25
C ARG A 305 -46.51 84.63 66.35
N GLN A 306 -47.30 85.16 67.28
CA GLN A 306 -47.98 84.38 68.34
C GLN A 306 -48.98 83.34 67.78
N PRO A 307 -49.32 82.26 68.53
CA PRO A 307 -50.01 81.08 68.02
C PRO A 307 -51.54 81.18 68.14
N LEU A 308 -52.27 80.67 67.15
CA LEU A 308 -53.71 80.33 67.10
C LEU A 308 -53.93 79.70 65.70
N SER A 309 -54.60 78.57 65.46
CA SER A 309 -55.69 77.87 66.14
C SER A 309 -55.75 76.38 65.74
N GLU A 310 -56.64 75.68 66.43
CA GLU A 310 -57.14 74.29 66.41
C GLU A 310 -57.24 73.52 65.07
N PRO A 311 -57.25 72.16 65.14
CA PRO A 311 -57.30 71.30 63.96
C PRO A 311 -58.70 71.26 63.35
N ASN A 312 -58.78 71.59 62.06
CA ASN A 312 -60.00 71.56 61.26
C ASN A 312 -60.37 70.10 60.93
N GLU A 313 -61.63 69.73 61.13
CA GLU A 313 -62.20 68.39 60.88
C GLU A 313 -62.17 67.97 59.39
N GLU A 314 -61.80 68.88 58.48
CA GLU A 314 -61.64 68.61 57.03
C GLU A 314 -60.50 67.64 56.70
N ALA A 315 -59.49 67.49 57.59
CA ALA A 315 -58.38 66.57 57.37
C ALA A 315 -58.77 65.08 57.48
N MET A 316 -59.90 64.77 58.12
CA MET A 316 -60.37 63.39 58.29
C MET A 316 -60.98 62.84 56.98
N ASP A 317 -61.66 63.69 56.22
CA ASP A 317 -62.30 63.32 54.95
C ASP A 317 -61.25 63.12 53.83
N ASP A 318 -60.17 63.91 53.84
CA ASP A 318 -59.03 63.71 52.95
C ASP A 318 -58.19 62.47 53.33
N LEU A 319 -58.08 62.15 54.61
CA LEU A 319 -57.39 60.94 55.08
C LEU A 319 -58.16 59.67 54.68
N ASP A 320 -59.48 59.66 54.84
CA ASP A 320 -60.33 58.56 54.40
C ASP A 320 -60.29 58.37 52.88
N ARG A 321 -60.25 59.48 52.12
CA ARG A 321 -60.08 59.46 50.67
C ARG A 321 -58.71 58.93 50.22
N VAL A 322 -57.65 59.22 50.98
CA VAL A 322 -56.30 58.70 50.73
C VAL A 322 -56.22 57.22 51.09
N MET A 323 -56.84 56.78 52.18
CA MET A 323 -56.92 55.37 52.55
C MET A 323 -57.69 54.54 51.52
N GLU A 324 -58.79 55.06 50.98
CA GLU A 324 -59.57 54.36 49.95
C GLU A 324 -58.77 54.24 48.63
N LYS A 325 -58.02 55.28 48.25
CA LYS A 325 -57.11 55.23 47.09
C LYS A 325 -55.95 54.27 47.32
N LEU A 326 -55.42 54.20 48.54
CA LEU A 326 -54.36 53.27 48.89
C LEU A 326 -54.85 51.82 48.83
N ALA A 327 -56.04 51.54 49.34
CA ALA A 327 -56.67 50.22 49.28
C ALA A 327 -56.95 49.78 47.82
N LYS A 328 -57.37 50.71 46.96
CA LYS A 328 -57.52 50.46 45.52
C LYS A 328 -56.18 50.14 44.85
N LYS A 329 -55.12 50.88 45.19
CA LYS A 329 -53.78 50.67 44.64
C LYS A 329 -53.12 49.38 45.12
N THR A 330 -53.29 48.99 46.37
CA THR A 330 -52.81 47.68 46.87
C THR A 330 -53.55 46.53 46.20
N HIS A 331 -54.86 46.65 45.95
CA HIS A 331 -55.60 45.63 45.21
C HIS A 331 -55.18 45.53 43.73
N GLU A 332 -54.84 46.65 43.09
CA GLU A 332 -54.25 46.67 41.74
C GLU A 332 -52.86 46.03 41.70
N CYS A 333 -52.01 46.27 42.71
CA CYS A 333 -50.71 45.62 42.84
C CYS A 333 -50.83 44.10 43.06
N GLU A 334 -51.81 43.65 43.84
CA GLU A 334 -52.05 42.22 44.06
C GLU A 334 -52.50 41.54 42.77
N LYS A 335 -53.40 42.18 42.00
CA LYS A 335 -53.81 41.69 40.67
C LYS A 335 -52.67 41.66 39.66
N LEU A 336 -51.76 42.64 39.69
CA LEU A 336 -50.57 42.62 38.85
C LEU A 336 -49.60 41.52 39.27
N ARG A 337 -49.49 41.24 40.57
CA ARG A 337 -48.68 40.14 41.11
C ARG A 337 -49.24 38.78 40.69
N GLU A 338 -50.56 38.60 40.80
CA GLU A 338 -51.27 37.38 40.36
C GLU A 338 -51.17 37.19 38.84
N ALA A 339 -51.30 38.26 38.04
CA ALA A 339 -51.11 38.20 36.60
C ALA A 339 -49.66 37.87 36.21
N LEU A 340 -48.68 38.40 36.94
CA LEU A 340 -47.26 38.10 36.74
C LEU A 340 -46.94 36.65 37.12
N GLU A 341 -47.49 36.14 38.22
CA GLU A 341 -47.32 34.77 38.67
C GLU A 341 -48.03 33.78 37.72
N SER A 342 -49.21 34.14 37.21
CA SER A 342 -49.89 33.39 36.14
C SER A 342 -49.08 33.38 34.84
N THR A 343 -48.44 34.49 34.48
CA THR A 343 -47.60 34.56 33.27
C THR A 343 -46.29 33.78 33.46
N ALA A 344 -45.67 33.84 34.65
CA ALA A 344 -44.47 33.08 34.97
C ALA A 344 -44.73 31.57 35.03
N THR A 345 -45.90 31.13 35.53
CA THR A 345 -46.29 29.71 35.54
C THR A 345 -46.68 29.21 34.15
N GLN A 346 -47.30 30.05 33.31
CA GLN A 346 -47.56 29.72 31.90
C GLN A 346 -46.27 29.65 31.08
N TYR A 347 -45.33 30.58 31.30
CA TYR A 347 -44.02 30.57 30.65
C TYR A 347 -43.16 29.34 31.03
N ASN A 348 -43.23 28.91 32.30
CA ASN A 348 -42.50 27.72 32.74
C ASN A 348 -43.14 26.41 32.24
N SER A 349 -44.46 26.33 32.11
CA SER A 349 -45.14 25.13 31.57
C SER A 349 -44.98 24.99 30.04
N GLU A 350 -44.78 26.08 29.30
CA GLU A 350 -44.41 26.03 27.87
C GLU A 350 -42.97 25.53 27.62
N ARG A 351 -42.08 25.61 28.62
CA ARG A 351 -40.68 25.15 28.53
C ARG A 351 -40.47 23.66 28.80
N ASP A 352 -41.49 22.95 29.29
CA ASP A 352 -41.48 21.48 29.41
C ASP A 352 -41.67 20.76 28.07
N VAL A 353 -41.80 21.52 26.97
CA VAL A 353 -41.84 20.96 25.61
C VAL A 353 -40.40 20.86 25.09
N LEU A 354 -39.84 19.65 25.16
CA LEU A 354 -38.57 19.34 24.50
C LEU A 354 -38.68 19.67 23.00
N ASP A 355 -37.77 20.50 22.47
CA ASP A 355 -37.73 20.81 21.05
C ASP A 355 -37.59 19.50 20.25
N LYS A 356 -38.55 19.24 19.35
CA LYS A 356 -38.58 18.03 18.50
C LYS A 356 -37.28 17.87 17.71
N ARG A 357 -36.64 18.98 17.33
CA ARG A 357 -35.35 18.96 16.64
C ARG A 357 -34.21 18.51 17.55
N LEU A 358 -34.20 18.98 18.80
CA LEU A 358 -33.22 18.56 19.80
C LEU A 358 -33.38 17.08 20.15
N ALA A 359 -34.63 16.61 20.31
CA ALA A 359 -34.93 15.20 20.52
C ALA A 359 -34.41 14.32 19.38
N ALA A 360 -34.68 14.72 18.12
CA ALA A 360 -34.20 14.01 16.94
C ALA A 360 -32.66 14.00 16.86
N GLN A 361 -32.02 15.13 17.14
CA GLN A 361 -30.55 15.23 17.16
C GLN A 361 -29.91 14.35 18.22
N LEU A 362 -30.51 14.25 19.41
CA LEU A 362 -30.03 13.35 20.45
C LEU A 362 -30.12 11.90 19.99
N VAL A 363 -31.25 11.48 19.39
CA VAL A 363 -31.42 10.10 18.89
C VAL A 363 -30.41 9.78 17.79
N VAL A 364 -30.22 10.68 16.82
CA VAL A 364 -29.20 10.53 15.77
C VAL A 364 -27.80 10.44 16.39
N ALA A 365 -27.47 11.33 17.33
CA ALA A 365 -26.18 11.30 18.03
C ALA A 365 -25.96 10.01 18.84
N TYR A 366 -27.02 9.36 19.34
CA TYR A 366 -26.91 8.07 20.03
C TYR A 366 -26.61 6.91 19.06
N VAL A 367 -27.15 6.96 17.84
CA VAL A 367 -26.90 5.95 16.80
C VAL A 367 -25.49 6.10 16.23
N ASP A 368 -25.09 7.32 15.91
CA ASP A 368 -23.85 7.62 15.19
C ASP A 368 -22.61 7.70 16.10
N SER A 369 -22.78 7.97 17.40
CA SER A 369 -21.66 8.13 18.33
C SER A 369 -21.14 6.81 18.89
N ASN A 370 -19.82 6.68 18.95
CA ASN A 370 -19.14 5.60 19.68
C ASN A 370 -19.25 5.75 21.21
N LYS A 371 -19.81 6.86 21.70
CA LYS A 371 -20.02 7.17 23.13
C LYS A 371 -21.49 7.08 23.54
N LYS A 372 -22.13 5.97 23.18
CA LYS A 372 -23.56 5.71 23.41
C LYS A 372 -24.00 5.92 24.86
N GLY A 373 -23.17 5.51 25.82
CA GLY A 373 -23.45 5.67 27.26
C GLY A 373 -23.50 7.13 27.72
N GLU A 374 -22.61 8.00 27.21
CA GLU A 374 -22.60 9.43 27.57
C GLU A 374 -23.81 10.16 26.95
N VAL A 375 -24.15 9.84 25.70
CA VAL A 375 -25.33 10.40 25.03
C VAL A 375 -26.62 9.96 25.73
N LEU A 376 -26.69 8.69 26.16
CA LEU A 376 -27.84 8.17 26.89
C LEU A 376 -27.96 8.79 28.31
N GLN A 377 -26.83 9.02 28.97
CA GLN A 377 -26.79 9.75 30.25
C GLN A 377 -27.29 11.20 30.09
N LEU A 378 -26.91 11.86 28.98
CA LEU A 378 -27.34 13.21 28.65
C LEU A 378 -28.85 13.25 28.33
N MET A 379 -29.33 12.30 27.52
CA MET A 379 -30.76 12.08 27.26
C MET A 379 -31.57 11.91 28.53
N ALA A 380 -31.12 11.02 29.43
CA ALA A 380 -31.79 10.77 30.70
C ALA A 380 -31.85 12.01 31.60
N ARG A 381 -30.83 12.87 31.54
CA ARG A 381 -30.81 14.14 32.27
C ARG A 381 -31.75 15.18 31.67
N ILE A 382 -31.77 15.30 30.34
CA ILE A 382 -32.60 16.29 29.61
C ILE A 382 -34.09 15.91 29.69
N MET A 383 -34.41 14.63 29.62
CA MET A 383 -35.79 14.12 29.66
C MET A 383 -36.28 13.78 31.07
N GLY A 384 -35.45 13.98 32.10
CA GLY A 384 -35.86 13.78 33.50
C GLY A 384 -36.21 12.33 33.85
N PHE A 385 -35.48 11.33 33.32
CA PHE A 385 -35.78 9.92 33.59
C PHE A 385 -35.76 9.62 35.10
N THR A 386 -36.73 8.83 35.53
CA THR A 386 -36.75 8.21 36.85
C THR A 386 -35.64 7.16 36.98
N GLU A 387 -35.26 6.81 38.21
CA GLU A 387 -34.23 5.78 38.44
C GLU A 387 -34.62 4.41 37.89
N ASP A 388 -35.92 4.09 37.83
CA ASP A 388 -36.43 2.88 37.18
C ASP A 388 -36.24 2.92 35.65
N GLU A 389 -36.51 4.05 35.01
CA GLU A 389 -36.30 4.22 33.57
C GLU A 389 -34.81 4.19 33.22
N LYS A 390 -33.95 4.84 34.00
CA LYS A 390 -32.48 4.77 33.84
C LYS A 390 -31.97 3.33 33.88
N ARG A 391 -32.47 2.52 34.81
CA ARG A 391 -32.14 1.08 34.87
C ARG A 391 -32.61 0.32 33.63
N ARG A 392 -33.84 0.58 33.16
CA ARG A 392 -34.40 -0.08 31.96
C ARG A 392 -33.64 0.26 30.68
N VAL A 393 -33.03 1.44 30.62
CA VAL A 393 -32.28 1.89 29.44
C VAL A 393 -30.78 1.61 29.52
N GLY A 394 -30.27 1.13 30.66
CA GLY A 394 -28.86 0.74 30.83
C GLY A 394 -27.94 1.88 31.29
N VAL A 395 -28.49 2.95 31.88
CA VAL A 395 -27.71 4.06 32.46
C VAL A 395 -27.30 3.69 33.89
N GLY A 396 -26.00 3.47 34.12
CA GLY A 396 -25.41 3.30 35.45
C GLY A 396 -25.39 1.88 36.03
N TYR A 397 -25.93 0.88 35.33
CA TYR A 397 -25.90 -0.53 35.75
C TYR A 397 -25.60 -1.47 34.56
N PRO A 398 -24.68 -2.44 34.67
CA PRO A 398 -24.55 -3.50 33.67
C PRO A 398 -25.82 -4.37 33.68
N ILE A 399 -26.50 -4.47 32.55
CA ILE A 399 -27.76 -5.21 32.39
C ILE A 399 -27.51 -6.69 32.69
N GLN A 400 -28.01 -7.18 33.83
CA GLN A 400 -27.96 -8.59 34.19
C GLN A 400 -29.16 -9.31 33.56
N GLY A 401 -28.95 -9.84 32.34
CA GLY A 401 -29.96 -10.60 31.60
C GLY A 401 -29.36 -11.15 30.31
N ASN A 402 -29.62 -12.42 30.02
CA ASN A 402 -29.02 -13.19 28.93
C ASN A 402 -29.60 -12.76 27.55
N GLY A 403 -29.20 -11.58 27.10
CA GLY A 403 -29.66 -10.94 25.87
C GLY A 403 -29.32 -9.45 25.92
N GLY A 404 -28.11 -9.11 25.50
CA GLY A 404 -27.61 -7.73 25.51
C GLY A 404 -28.43 -6.85 24.59
N GLY A 405 -29.11 -5.86 25.18
CA GLY A 405 -29.85 -4.85 24.45
C GLY A 405 -31.05 -4.37 25.25
N GLY A 406 -30.88 -3.33 26.06
CA GLY A 406 -32.01 -2.60 26.66
C GLY A 406 -33.00 -2.16 25.58
N LEU A 407 -34.24 -1.85 25.97
CA LEU A 407 -35.40 -1.61 25.09
C LEU A 407 -35.13 -0.75 23.84
N PHE A 408 -34.16 0.16 23.87
CA PHE A 408 -33.70 0.92 22.71
C PHE A 408 -33.07 0.09 21.58
N SER A 409 -32.50 -1.07 21.88
CA SER A 409 -31.92 -2.00 20.89
C SER A 409 -33.01 -2.79 20.17
N SER A 410 -34.10 -3.13 20.87
CA SER A 410 -35.24 -3.85 20.28
C SER A 410 -36.17 -2.96 19.47
N ILE A 411 -36.34 -1.68 19.84
CA ILE A 411 -37.25 -0.76 19.14
C ILE A 411 -36.62 -0.18 17.86
N ILE A 412 -35.29 0.02 17.84
CA ILE A 412 -34.59 0.66 16.70
C ILE A 412 -33.97 -0.37 15.74
N GLY A 413 -34.08 -1.68 16.01
CA GLY A 413 -33.56 -2.72 15.10
C GLY A 413 -32.04 -2.65 14.90
N LEU A 414 -31.31 -2.02 15.82
CA LEU A 414 -29.85 -1.93 15.78
C LEU A 414 -29.25 -3.19 16.42
N VAL A 415 -29.34 -4.30 15.69
CA VAL A 415 -28.49 -5.47 15.93
C VAL A 415 -27.07 -5.06 15.55
N ALA A 416 -26.15 -5.12 16.52
CA ALA A 416 -24.72 -5.00 16.29
C ALA A 416 -24.27 -6.10 15.29
N PRO A 417 -23.38 -5.82 14.33
CA PRO A 417 -22.99 -6.83 13.35
C PRO A 417 -22.12 -7.90 14.03
N GLY A 418 -22.75 -9.03 14.33
CA GLY A 418 -22.13 -10.22 14.91
C GLY A 418 -23.10 -11.40 14.84
N GLU A 419 -23.01 -12.16 13.75
CA GLU A 419 -23.51 -13.53 13.52
C GLU A 419 -24.93 -13.89 13.96
N GLY A 420 -25.85 -13.96 12.99
CA GLY A 420 -27.06 -14.80 13.07
C GLY A 420 -28.36 -14.10 12.67
N ALA A 421 -28.88 -14.46 11.49
CA ALA A 421 -30.24 -14.20 11.00
C ALA A 421 -30.66 -12.71 10.83
N SER A 422 -30.33 -12.17 9.66
CA SER A 422 -30.93 -10.95 9.12
C SER A 422 -32.40 -11.15 8.76
N THR A 423 -33.34 -10.68 9.59
CA THR A 423 -34.66 -10.24 9.08
C THR A 423 -34.54 -8.78 8.69
N SER A 424 -34.04 -8.52 7.49
CA SER A 424 -34.11 -7.20 6.87
C SER A 424 -35.58 -6.84 6.66
N VAL A 425 -36.07 -5.82 7.35
CA VAL A 425 -37.36 -5.19 7.02
C VAL A 425 -37.14 -4.45 5.71
N ASP A 426 -37.81 -4.92 4.65
CA ASP A 426 -37.71 -4.35 3.31
C ASP A 426 -38.30 -2.91 3.34
N PRO A 427 -37.53 -1.87 2.97
CA PRO A 427 -38.02 -0.48 2.97
C PRO A 427 -39.23 -0.27 2.05
N SER A 428 -39.47 -1.17 1.10
CA SER A 428 -40.66 -1.17 0.25
C SER A 428 -41.97 -1.51 0.98
N THR A 429 -41.91 -2.05 2.20
CA THR A 429 -43.10 -2.34 3.03
C THR A 429 -43.66 -1.12 3.77
N ILE A 430 -42.89 -0.03 3.82
CA ILE A 430 -43.20 1.21 4.57
C ILE A 430 -43.69 2.30 3.60
N GLU A 431 -43.30 2.22 2.33
CA GLU A 431 -43.65 3.20 1.32
C GLU A 431 -45.14 3.07 0.93
N GLY A 432 -45.97 3.95 1.49
CA GLY A 432 -47.42 4.02 1.23
C GLY A 432 -48.33 3.70 2.41
N LYS A 433 -47.80 3.29 3.57
CA LYS A 433 -48.60 3.08 4.79
C LYS A 433 -48.68 4.37 5.59
N ASN A 434 -49.89 4.73 6.02
CA ASN A 434 -50.11 5.92 6.86
C ASN A 434 -49.45 5.68 8.23
N PHE A 435 -48.82 6.73 8.79
CA PHE A 435 -48.14 6.66 10.09
C PHE A 435 -49.05 6.12 11.20
N ALA A 436 -50.35 6.42 11.14
CA ALA A 436 -51.34 5.89 12.07
C ALA A 436 -51.50 4.36 11.99
N ASP A 437 -51.38 3.78 10.80
CA ASP A 437 -51.50 2.33 10.58
C ASP A 437 -50.26 1.61 11.11
N ILE A 438 -49.06 2.15 10.87
CA ILE A 438 -47.80 1.60 11.40
C ILE A 438 -47.77 1.70 12.93
N TRP A 439 -48.23 2.81 13.50
CA TRP A 439 -48.28 2.98 14.95
C TRP A 439 -49.33 2.11 15.63
N SER A 440 -50.49 1.92 15.01
CA SER A 440 -51.51 1.02 15.56
C SER A 440 -51.07 -0.43 15.52
N GLU A 441 -50.40 -0.86 14.45
CA GLU A 441 -49.81 -2.20 14.33
C GLU A 441 -48.72 -2.43 15.38
N PHE A 442 -47.83 -1.46 15.61
CA PHE A 442 -46.82 -1.52 16.68
C PHE A 442 -47.43 -1.58 18.08
N LEU A 443 -48.44 -0.75 18.38
CA LEU A 443 -49.11 -0.75 19.68
C LEU A 443 -49.89 -2.05 19.94
N LEU A 444 -50.49 -2.64 18.90
CA LEU A 444 -51.12 -3.96 18.96
C LEU A 444 -50.09 -5.06 19.24
N GLU A 445 -48.92 -4.99 18.61
CA GLU A 445 -47.84 -5.94 18.82
C GLU A 445 -47.24 -5.84 20.24
N GLU A 446 -47.02 -4.62 20.75
CA GLU A 446 -46.56 -4.40 22.12
C GLU A 446 -47.60 -4.84 23.17
N ALA A 447 -48.88 -4.52 22.97
CA ALA A 447 -49.95 -4.97 23.87
C ALA A 447 -50.07 -6.51 23.90
N SER A 448 -49.75 -7.18 22.79
CA SER A 448 -49.73 -8.65 22.72
C SER A 448 -48.51 -9.28 23.40
N LYS A 449 -47.40 -8.55 23.54
CA LYS A 449 -46.18 -8.99 24.24
C LYS A 449 -46.26 -8.80 25.77
N GLY A 450 -47.28 -8.10 26.24
CA GLY A 450 -47.56 -7.84 27.66
C GLY A 450 -48.51 -8.81 28.36
N GLN A 451 -48.86 -9.95 27.74
CA GLN A 451 -49.64 -11.04 28.37
C GLN A 451 -48.78 -12.22 28.81
#